data_AF-A0A842IKL8-F1
#
_entry.id   AF-A0A842IKL8-F1
#
_cell.length_a   1.000
_cell.length_b   1.000
_cell.length_c   1.000
_cell.angle_alpha   90.00
_cell.angle_beta   90.00
_cell.angle_gamma   90.00
#
_symmetry.space_group_name_H-M   'P 1'
#
loop_
_entity.id
_entity.type
_entity.pdbx_description
1 polymer ?
#
loop_
_entity_poly.entity_id
_entity_poly.type
_entity_poly.pdbx_seq_one_letter_code
_entity_poly.pdbx_strand_id
1 'polypeptide(L)' 'MDFFTRHEAFFEITSGYSEDGVLFYQSVLFKNKKGAAYAIYEKIDDEDGFYRRINAEGAHSLKWFPSFDECIKHHGADII' A
#
# COMPACT_ATOMS: atom_id res chain seq x y z
N MET A 1 -2.61 11.26 -16.59
CA MET A 1 -2.61 10.51 -15.31
C MET A 1 -1.19 10.34 -14.86
N ASP A 2 -0.90 10.65 -13.59
CA ASP A 2 0.46 10.65 -13.05
C ASP A 2 0.57 9.71 -11.83
N PHE A 3 1.72 9.06 -11.69
CA PHE A 3 2.04 8.18 -10.57
C PHE A 3 3.26 8.70 -9.82
N PHE A 4 3.18 8.71 -8.50
CA PHE A 4 4.26 9.11 -7.61
C PHE A 4 4.54 8.01 -6.61
N THR A 5 5.82 7.66 -6.49
CA THR A 5 6.27 6.69 -5.49
C THR A 5 7.16 7.38 -4.46
N ARG A 6 6.77 7.26 -3.19
CA ARG A 6 7.60 7.64 -2.05
C ARG A 6 8.31 6.40 -1.52
N HIS A 7 9.63 6.49 -1.37
CA HIS A 7 10.45 5.40 -0.88
C HIS A 7 10.82 5.62 0.59
N GLU A 8 10.62 4.58 1.41
CA GLU A 8 11.06 4.51 2.80
C GLU A 8 11.91 3.24 3.01
N ALA A 9 12.57 3.15 4.16
CA ALA A 9 13.47 2.02 4.46
C ALA A 9 12.74 0.66 4.44
N PHE A 10 11.50 0.62 4.93
CA PHE A 10 10.73 -0.62 5.12
C PHE A 10 9.48 -0.71 4.23
N PHE A 11 9.14 0.36 3.52
CA PHE A 11 7.99 0.35 2.63
C PHE A 11 8.12 1.36 1.49
N GLU A 12 7.26 1.23 0.49
CA GLU A 12 7.08 2.19 -0.59
C GLU A 12 5.60 2.48 -0.73
N ILE A 13 5.24 3.74 -0.91
CA ILE A 13 3.86 4.14 -1.17
C ILE A 13 3.78 4.63 -2.60
N THR A 14 2.88 4.05 -3.39
CA THR A 14 2.58 4.51 -4.74
C THR A 14 1.19 5.12 -4.76
N SER A 15 1.10 6.36 -5.26
CA SER A 15 -0.15 7.10 -5.41
C SER A 15 -0.39 7.44 -6.88
N GLY A 16 -1.61 7.21 -7.36
CA GLY A 16 -2.04 7.58 -8.72
C GLY A 16 -3.05 8.72 -8.68
N TYR A 17 -2.81 9.74 -9.50
CA TYR A 17 -3.64 10.94 -9.61
C TYR A 17 -4.19 11.12 -11.03
N SER A 18 -5.45 11.51 -11.13
CA SER A 18 -6.07 11.91 -12.39
C SER A 18 -5.42 13.19 -12.92
N GLU A 19 -5.73 13.57 -14.16
CA GLU A 19 -5.22 14.82 -14.75
C GLU A 19 -5.68 16.07 -13.98
N ASP A 20 -6.83 15.99 -13.30
CA ASP A 20 -7.35 17.04 -12.43
C ASP A 20 -6.75 17.01 -11.00
N GLY A 21 -5.78 16.12 -10.75
CA GLY A 21 -5.10 15.99 -9.45
C GLY A 21 -5.87 15.21 -8.40
N VAL A 22 -6.91 14.47 -8.77
CA VAL A 22 -7.71 13.64 -7.85
C VAL A 22 -7.03 12.29 -7.62
N LEU A 23 -6.80 11.92 -6.35
CA LEU A 23 -6.27 10.61 -5.98
C LEU A 23 -7.28 9.52 -6.35
N PHE A 24 -6.88 8.57 -7.19
CA PHE A 24 -7.70 7.41 -7.60
C PHE A 24 -7.06 6.07 -7.25
N TYR A 25 -5.77 6.05 -6.89
CA TYR A 25 -5.05 4.83 -6.60
C TYR A 25 -4.08 5.03 -5.46
N GLN A 26 -4.01 4.06 -4.56
CA GLN A 26 -2.99 4.03 -3.53
C GLN A 26 -2.58 2.60 -3.18
N SER A 27 -1.29 2.35 -3.10
CA SER A 27 -0.76 1.09 -2.60
C SER A 27 0.47 1.28 -1.72
N VAL A 28 0.70 0.31 -0.84
CA VAL A 28 1.91 0.21 -0.01
C VAL A 28 2.58 -1.14 -0.24
N LEU A 29 3.85 -1.11 -0.63
CA LEU A 29 4.71 -2.28 -0.74
C LEU A 29 5.60 -2.35 0.50
N PHE A 30 5.56 -3.47 1.24
CA PHE A 30 6.40 -3.71 2.41
C PHE A 30 7.64 -4.51 2.07
N LYS A 31 8.76 -4.12 2.66
CA LYS A 31 10.09 -4.70 2.49
C LYS A 31 10.58 -5.30 3.81
N ASN A 32 11.29 -6.42 3.72
CA ASN A 32 12.00 -6.98 4.87
C ASN A 32 13.30 -6.20 5.16
N LYS A 33 14.02 -6.58 6.23
CA LYS A 33 15.30 -5.95 6.63
C LYS A 33 16.40 -5.99 5.57
N LYS A 34 16.26 -6.84 4.54
CA LYS A 34 17.18 -6.92 3.40
C LYS A 34 16.74 -6.07 2.21
N GLY A 35 15.65 -5.30 2.35
CA GLY A 35 15.07 -4.48 1.29
C GLY A 35 14.20 -5.26 0.30
N ALA A 36 13.98 -6.56 0.50
CA ALA A 36 13.18 -7.36 -0.42
C ALA A 36 11.68 -7.26 -0.11
N ALA A 37 10.87 -7.03 -1.15
CA ALA A 37 9.41 -6.97 -1.05
C ALA A 37 8.82 -8.29 -0.57
N TYR A 38 7.82 -8.24 0.32
CA TYR A 38 7.14 -9.45 0.79
C TYR A 38 5.61 -9.35 0.83
N ALA A 39 5.05 -8.13 0.82
CA ALA A 39 3.62 -7.90 0.74
C ALA A 39 3.34 -6.56 0.06
N ILE A 40 2.26 -6.48 -0.70
CA ILE A 40 1.69 -5.25 -1.22
C ILE A 40 0.25 -5.16 -0.72
N TYR A 41 -0.18 -3.97 -0.32
CA TYR A 41 -1.57 -3.67 -0.02
C TYR A 41 -2.05 -2.58 -0.96
N GLU A 42 -3.11 -2.85 -1.69
CA GLU A 42 -3.74 -1.91 -2.63
C GLU A 42 -5.13 -1.55 -2.12
N LYS A 43 -5.44 -0.25 -2.08
CA LYS A 43 -6.78 0.23 -1.74
C LYS A 43 -7.74 -0.16 -2.86
N ILE A 44 -8.87 -0.77 -2.51
CA ILE A 44 -9.93 -1.11 -3.46
C ILE A 44 -10.98 0.01 -3.37
N ASP A 45 -11.43 0.52 -4.53
CA ASP A 45 -12.39 1.63 -4.58
C ASP A 45 -13.80 1.23 -4.15
N ASP A 46 -14.14 -0.05 -4.27
CA ASP A 46 -15.53 -0.52 -4.13
C ASP A 46 -16.03 -0.58 -2.68
N GLU A 47 -15.13 -0.70 -1.69
CA GLU A 47 -15.52 -0.82 -0.27
C GLU A 47 -14.55 -0.11 0.67
N ASP A 48 -15.08 0.80 1.49
CA ASP A 48 -14.29 1.54 2.48
C ASP A 48 -13.56 0.60 3.44
N GLY A 49 -12.24 0.80 3.52
CA GLY A 49 -11.37 0.09 4.45
C GLY A 49 -10.92 -1.29 3.99
N PHE A 50 -11.36 -1.81 2.84
CA PHE A 50 -10.81 -3.05 2.29
C PHE A 50 -9.60 -2.81 1.38
N TYR A 51 -8.59 -3.65 1.60
CA TYR A 51 -7.34 -3.64 0.86
C TYR A 51 -7.07 -5.02 0.28
N ARG A 52 -6.62 -5.05 -0.96
CA ARG A 52 -6.09 -6.25 -1.60
C ARG A 52 -4.68 -6.46 -1.14
N ARG A 53 -4.43 -7.52 -0.38
CA ARG A 53 -3.10 -7.98 -0.03
C ARG A 53 -2.57 -8.91 -1.11
N ILE A 54 -1.39 -8.62 -1.62
CA ILE A 54 -0.65 -9.43 -2.60
C ILE A 54 0.63 -9.91 -1.92
N ASN A 55 0.88 -11.21 -1.85
CA ASN A 55 2.12 -11.75 -1.29
C ASN A 55 3.26 -11.77 -2.35
N ALA A 56 4.46 -12.18 -1.95
CA ALA A 56 5.61 -12.31 -2.85
C ALA A 56 5.42 -13.29 -4.02
N GLU A 57 4.43 -14.19 -3.94
CA GLU A 57 4.09 -15.18 -4.97
C GLU A 57 2.97 -14.70 -5.89
N GLY A 58 2.42 -13.48 -5.66
CA GLY A 58 1.29 -12.95 -6.40
C GLY A 58 -0.08 -13.48 -5.95
N ALA A 59 -0.15 -14.25 -4.86
CA ALA A 59 -1.43 -14.69 -4.30
C ALA A 59 -2.15 -13.52 -3.61
N HIS A 60 -3.46 -13.43 -3.84
CA HIS A 60 -4.29 -12.32 -3.36
C HIS A 60 -5.18 -12.74 -2.18
N SER A 61 -5.34 -11.84 -1.21
CA SER A 61 -6.36 -11.94 -0.16
C SER A 61 -6.92 -10.56 0.19
N LEU A 62 -8.09 -10.50 0.83
CA LEU A 62 -8.65 -9.25 1.34
C LEU A 62 -8.23 -9.02 2.79
N LYS A 63 -7.96 -7.77 3.13
CA LYS A 63 -7.67 -7.35 4.50
C LYS A 63 -8.34 -6.01 4.76
N TRP A 64 -9.00 -5.90 5.91
CA TRP A 64 -9.63 -4.66 6.33
C TRP A 64 -8.69 -3.83 7.21
N PHE A 65 -8.64 -2.52 6.97
CA PHE A 65 -8.00 -1.50 7.79
C PHE A 65 -8.91 -0.26 7.90
N PRO A 66 -8.97 0.40 9.08
CA PRO A 66 -9.80 1.59 9.25
C PRO A 66 -9.30 2.81 8.47
N SER A 67 -8.02 2.84 8.08
CA SER A 67 -7.42 3.90 7.26
C SER A 67 -6.17 3.39 6.52
N PHE A 68 -5.66 4.18 5.57
CA PHE A 68 -4.40 3.86 4.91
C PHE A 68 -3.21 3.90 5.89
N ASP A 69 -3.23 4.83 6.84
CA ASP A 69 -2.19 4.94 7.88
C ASP A 69 -2.13 3.67 8.74
N GLU A 70 -3.28 3.11 9.11
CA GLU A 70 -3.34 1.85 9.86
C GLU A 70 -2.88 0.66 9.01
N CYS A 71 -3.09 0.69 7.69
CA CYS A 71 -2.50 -0.28 6.77
C CYS A 71 -0.97 -0.21 6.78
N ILE A 72 -0.39 1.00 6.71
CA ILE A 72 1.07 1.22 6.78
C ILE A 72 1.64 0.69 8.09
N LYS A 73 1.01 1.03 9.23
CA LYS A 73 1.49 0.62 10.56
C LYS A 73 1.42 -0.90 10.79
N HIS A 74 0.48 -1.60 10.14
CA HIS A 74 0.23 -3.03 10.36
C HIS A 74 1.48 -3.90 10.17
N HIS A 75 2.26 -3.62 9.13
CA HIS A 75 3.54 -4.29 8.85
C HIS A 75 4.75 -3.42 9.15
N GLY A 76 4.53 -2.10 9.17
CA GLY A 76 5.56 -1.13 9.54
C GLY A 76 6.09 -1.35 10.94
N ALA A 77 5.28 -1.88 11.88
CA ALA A 77 5.65 -2.12 13.28
C ALA A 77 6.35 -0.90 13.91
N ASP A 78 5.57 0.02 14.49
CA ASP A 78 6.07 1.15 15.29
C ASP A 78 7.23 1.94 14.64
N ILE A 79 7.03 2.47 13.43
CA ILE A 79 7.94 3.46 12.82
C ILE A 79 7.47 4.88 13.21
N ILE A 80 7.26 5.13 14.50
CA ILE A 80 7.28 6.48 15.11
C ILE A 80 7.85 6.36 16.52
#